data_AF-A0A7S2GTF0-F1
#
_entry.id   AF-A0A7S2GTF0-F1
#
_cell.length_a   1.000
_cell.length_b   1.000
_cell.length_c   1.000
_cell.angle_alpha   90.00
_cell.angle_beta   90.00
_cell.angle_gamma   90.00
#
_symmetry.space_group_name_H-M   'P 1'
#
loop_
_entity.id
_entity.type
_entity.pdbx_description
1 polymer ?
#
loop_
_entity_poly.entity_id
_entity_poly.type
_entity_poly.pdbx_seq_one_letter_code
_entity_poly.pdbx_strand_id
1 'polypeptide(L)'
;DGEVCKTGYNPVEYGGPLPNVIHFCQRYFIGEWMFAKHRPALVDFFTCDSPLLQDPPMDLENTLYASRPEDGSKKDFSQDPVRAKSFGKMNAFMVCGLSAAMNEAGELFKKNHCGGKGERTLKLFDTFHRRI
;
A
#
# COMPACT_ATOMS: atom_id res chain seq x y z
N ASP A 1 -1.81 4.31 18.59
CA ASP A 1 -2.25 3.75 17.30
C ASP A 1 -1.66 4.56 16.16
N GLY A 2 -1.28 3.88 15.07
CA GLY A 2 -0.68 4.42 13.86
C GLY A 2 0.84 4.49 13.83
N GLU A 3 1.52 3.86 14.79
CA GLU A 3 2.98 3.77 14.83
C GLU A 3 3.51 2.99 13.62
N VAL A 4 2.82 1.92 13.21
CA VAL A 4 3.25 1.04 12.13
C VAL A 4 3.36 1.78 10.80
N CYS A 5 2.32 2.53 10.44
CA CYS A 5 2.36 3.29 9.20
C CYS A 5 3.33 4.47 9.28
N LYS A 6 3.49 5.13 10.45
CA LYS A 6 4.54 6.16 10.63
C LYS A 6 5.94 5.60 10.37
N THR A 7 6.25 4.42 10.92
CA THR A 7 7.51 3.72 10.65
C THR A 7 7.64 3.34 9.17
N GLY A 8 6.54 2.89 8.53
CA GLY A 8 6.53 2.59 7.10
C GLY A 8 6.83 3.81 6.23
N TYR A 9 6.25 4.98 6.56
CA TYR A 9 6.45 6.23 5.84
C TYR A 9 7.86 6.81 6.02
N ASN A 10 8.39 6.82 7.24
CA ASN A 10 9.66 7.50 7.56
C ASN A 10 10.63 6.57 8.31
N PRO A 11 11.07 5.45 7.73
CA PRO A 11 11.81 4.43 8.47
C PRO A 11 13.15 4.89 9.05
N VAL A 12 13.78 5.90 8.45
CA VAL A 12 15.03 6.52 8.94
C VAL A 12 14.81 7.24 10.28
N GLU A 13 13.65 7.88 10.46
CA GLU A 13 13.30 8.62 11.68
C GLU A 13 13.01 7.68 12.86
N TYR A 14 12.47 6.49 12.58
CA TYR A 14 12.05 5.51 13.59
C TYR A 14 13.14 4.47 13.94
N GLY A 15 14.38 4.65 13.45
CA GLY A 15 15.60 4.11 14.07
C GLY A 15 15.87 2.60 13.98
N GLY A 16 15.16 1.87 13.11
CA GLY A 16 15.34 0.41 12.93
C GLY A 16 15.91 0.03 11.55
N PRO A 17 16.65 -1.08 11.43
CA PRO A 17 17.02 -1.62 10.12
C PRO A 17 15.76 -1.99 9.34
N LEU A 18 15.63 -1.44 8.14
CA LEU A 18 14.57 -1.83 7.22
C LEU A 18 14.76 -3.27 6.71
N PRO A 19 13.68 -3.99 6.40
CA PRO A 19 13.79 -5.18 5.58
C PRO A 19 14.50 -4.83 4.27
N ASN A 20 15.61 -5.49 4.00
CA ASN A 20 16.39 -5.32 2.77
C ASN A 20 15.83 -6.15 1.60
N VAL A 21 14.83 -7.00 1.86
CA VAL A 21 14.20 -7.85 0.86
C VAL A 21 12.69 -7.65 0.92
N ILE A 22 12.11 -7.36 -0.25
CA ILE A 22 10.67 -7.38 -0.47
C ILE A 22 10.37 -8.64 -1.27
N HIS A 23 9.48 -9.49 -0.76
CA HIS A 23 9.01 -10.64 -1.53
C HIS A 23 8.05 -10.16 -2.62
N PHE A 24 8.57 -9.84 -3.80
CA PHE A 24 7.85 -9.14 -4.86
C PHE A 24 6.58 -9.85 -5.34
N CYS A 25 6.52 -11.19 -5.27
CA CYS A 25 5.34 -11.97 -5.65
C CYS A 25 4.27 -12.04 -4.53
N GLN A 26 4.60 -11.58 -3.33
CA GLN A 26 3.66 -11.57 -2.22
C GLN A 26 2.69 -10.41 -2.39
N ARG A 27 1.42 -10.66 -2.07
CA ARG A 27 0.41 -9.62 -1.97
C ARG A 27 0.37 -9.15 -0.53
N TYR A 28 0.49 -7.85 -0.32
CA TYR A 28 0.31 -7.23 0.99
C TYR A 28 -1.07 -6.61 1.00
N PHE A 29 -1.96 -7.10 1.85
CA PHE A 29 -3.36 -6.69 1.83
C PHE A 29 -3.98 -6.75 3.22
N ILE A 30 -4.76 -5.73 3.53
CA ILE A 30 -5.38 -5.53 4.85
C ILE A 30 -6.55 -4.56 4.67
N GLY A 31 -7.71 -4.93 5.21
CA GLY A 31 -8.96 -4.23 4.91
C GLY A 31 -9.24 -4.20 3.42
N GLU A 32 -9.46 -2.99 2.91
CA GLU A 32 -9.62 -2.66 1.48
C GLU A 32 -8.34 -2.03 0.90
N TRP A 33 -7.18 -2.31 1.49
CA TRP A 33 -5.90 -1.86 0.99
C TRP A 33 -5.09 -3.03 0.48
N MET A 34 -4.49 -2.89 -0.70
CA MET A 34 -3.65 -3.93 -1.27
C MET A 34 -2.53 -3.34 -2.12
N PHE A 35 -1.30 -3.83 -1.89
CA PHE A 35 -0.18 -3.68 -2.78
C PHE A 35 0.21 -5.04 -3.37
N ALA A 36 0.33 -5.11 -4.69
CA ALA A 36 0.74 -6.31 -5.40
C ALA A 36 1.43 -5.94 -6.72
N LYS A 37 2.40 -6.75 -7.15
CA LYS A 37 3.17 -6.54 -8.39
C LYS A 37 2.29 -6.29 -9.63
N HIS A 38 1.28 -7.13 -9.85
CA HIS A 38 0.52 -7.17 -11.10
C HIS A 38 -0.81 -6.44 -11.00
N ARG A 39 -0.79 -5.20 -10.49
CA ARG A 39 -1.97 -4.33 -10.53
C ARG A 39 -1.97 -3.55 -11.85
N PRO A 40 -3.06 -3.56 -12.63
CA PRO A 40 -3.13 -2.79 -13.88
C PRO A 40 -2.76 -1.32 -13.67
N ALA A 41 -3.21 -0.73 -12.56
CA ALA A 41 -2.89 0.64 -12.17
C ALA A 41 -1.41 0.92 -11.88
N LEU A 42 -0.59 -0.10 -11.65
CA LEU A 42 0.85 0.05 -11.42
C LEU A 42 1.69 -0.08 -12.69
N VAL A 43 1.10 -0.56 -13.80
CA VAL A 43 1.82 -0.77 -15.07
C VAL A 43 2.28 0.57 -15.66
N ASP A 44 1.39 1.56 -15.67
CA ASP A 44 1.64 2.89 -16.26
C ASP A 44 1.78 3.99 -15.19
N PHE A 45 2.23 3.63 -13.99
CA PHE A 45 2.28 4.53 -12.85
C PHE A 45 3.20 5.75 -13.07
N PHE A 46 4.34 5.55 -13.74
CA PHE A 46 5.30 6.62 -14.05
C PHE A 46 4.98 7.30 -15.38
N THR A 47 3.81 7.94 -15.43
CA THR A 47 3.35 8.76 -16.55
C THR A 47 2.89 10.12 -16.03
N CYS A 48 2.80 11.12 -16.92
CA CYS A 48 2.33 12.45 -16.51
C CYS A 48 0.86 12.43 -16.07
N ASP A 49 0.05 11.58 -16.70
CA ASP A 49 -1.40 11.51 -16.46
C ASP A 49 -1.78 10.56 -15.31
N SER A 50 -0.94 9.58 -14.95
CA SER A 50 -1.27 8.67 -13.86
C SER A 50 -1.35 9.39 -12.52
N PRO A 51 -2.42 9.22 -11.73
CA PRO A 51 -2.47 9.73 -10.38
C PRO A 51 -1.46 9.00 -9.47
N LEU A 52 -1.10 9.63 -8.36
CA LEU A 52 -0.35 9.02 -7.27
C LEU A 52 -1.28 8.13 -6.43
N LEU A 53 -0.70 7.19 -5.69
CA LEU A 53 -1.44 6.30 -4.79
C LEU A 53 -2.14 7.08 -3.70
N GLN A 54 -3.38 6.68 -3.38
CA GLN A 54 -4.06 7.18 -2.20
C GLN A 54 -3.27 6.78 -0.94
N ASP A 55 -3.16 7.70 0.02
CA ASP A 55 -2.51 7.41 1.29
C ASP A 55 -3.39 6.47 2.14
N PRO A 56 -2.85 5.35 2.63
CA PRO A 56 -3.55 4.49 3.58
C PRO A 56 -3.86 5.20 4.91
N PRO A 57 -4.90 4.77 5.63
CA PRO A 57 -5.20 5.32 6.95
C PRO A 57 -4.07 5.00 7.92
N MET A 58 -3.78 5.93 8.83
CA MET A 58 -2.63 5.78 9.72
C MET A 58 -2.77 4.61 10.70
N ASP A 59 -3.98 4.25 11.08
CA ASP A 59 -4.32 3.16 12.01
C ASP A 59 -4.63 1.83 11.31
N LEU A 60 -4.17 1.65 10.06
CA LEU A 60 -4.45 0.47 9.25
C LEU A 60 -4.15 -0.84 9.96
N GLU A 61 -3.15 -0.89 10.84
CA GLU A 61 -2.75 -2.07 11.61
C GLU A 61 -3.85 -2.62 12.54
N ASN A 62 -4.85 -1.81 12.87
CA ASN A 62 -5.99 -2.19 13.70
C ASN A 62 -7.07 -2.96 12.92
N THR A 63 -6.92 -3.07 11.60
CA THR A 63 -7.90 -3.76 10.77
C THR A 63 -7.84 -5.27 10.97
N LEU A 64 -8.97 -5.86 11.35
CA LEU A 64 -9.08 -7.29 11.71
C LEU A 64 -9.45 -8.20 10.56
N TYR A 65 -9.50 -7.68 9.34
CA TYR A 65 -9.85 -8.46 8.15
C TYR A 65 -8.96 -8.12 6.97
N ALA A 66 -8.99 -8.97 5.95
CA ALA A 66 -8.38 -8.70 4.67
C ALA A 66 -9.36 -9.03 3.55
N SER A 67 -9.61 -8.08 2.66
CA SER A 67 -10.52 -8.24 1.54
C SER A 67 -9.76 -8.62 0.27
N ARG A 68 -10.32 -9.51 -0.54
CA ARG A 68 -9.84 -9.81 -1.88
C ARG A 68 -10.66 -9.01 -2.90
N PRO A 69 -10.02 -8.15 -3.69
CA PRO A 69 -10.72 -7.35 -4.70
C PRO A 69 -11.22 -8.19 -5.88
N GLU A 70 -10.68 -9.41 -6.07
CA GLU A 70 -11.07 -10.27 -7.20
C GLU A 70 -12.49 -10.84 -7.07
N ASP A 71 -12.89 -11.19 -5.85
CA ASP A 71 -14.15 -11.89 -5.55
C ASP A 71 -14.93 -11.25 -4.40
N GLY A 72 -14.43 -10.16 -3.81
CA GLY A 72 -15.01 -9.50 -2.65
C GLY A 72 -14.94 -10.32 -1.36
N SER A 73 -14.26 -11.47 -1.36
CA SER A 73 -14.19 -12.33 -0.18
C SER A 73 -13.38 -11.67 0.93
N LYS A 74 -13.92 -11.75 2.15
CA LYS A 74 -13.27 -11.24 3.36
C LYS A 74 -12.72 -12.39 4.17
N LYS A 75 -11.43 -12.32 4.47
CA LYS A 75 -10.81 -13.17 5.48
C LYS A 75 -10.83 -12.43 6.81
N ASP A 76 -11.66 -12.91 7.73
CA ASP A 76 -11.74 -12.39 9.09
C ASP A 76 -10.66 -13.04 9.98
N PHE A 77 -9.99 -12.22 10.78
CA PHE A 77 -9.01 -12.63 11.78
C PHE A 77 -9.50 -12.38 13.22
N SER A 78 -10.73 -11.90 13.42
CA SER A 78 -11.32 -11.59 14.74
C SER A 78 -11.24 -12.73 15.75
N GLN A 79 -11.30 -13.97 15.27
CA GLN A 79 -11.27 -15.18 16.09
C GLN A 79 -9.87 -15.54 16.61
N ASP A 80 -8.81 -14.91 16.10
CA ASP A 80 -7.41 -15.13 16.50
C ASP A 80 -6.69 -13.79 16.68
N PRO A 81 -6.78 -13.16 17.88
CA PRO A 81 -6.24 -11.83 18.12
C PRO A 81 -4.72 -11.74 17.93
N VAL A 82 -3.99 -12.82 18.23
CA VAL A 82 -2.53 -12.87 18.08
C VAL A 82 -2.17 -12.82 16.61
N ARG A 83 -2.82 -13.66 15.80
CA ARG A 83 -2.63 -13.67 14.35
C ARG A 83 -3.12 -12.38 13.71
N ALA A 84 -4.26 -11.84 14.13
CA ALA A 84 -4.80 -10.57 13.63
C ALA A 84 -3.80 -9.44 13.84
N LYS A 85 -3.23 -9.32 15.03
CA LYS A 85 -2.22 -8.30 15.35
C LYS A 85 -0.95 -8.48 14.53
N SER A 86 -0.42 -9.70 14.42
CA SER A 86 0.81 -9.97 13.66
C SER A 86 0.61 -9.71 12.15
N PHE A 87 -0.49 -10.23 11.59
CA PHE A 87 -0.87 -10.00 10.20
C PHE A 87 -1.12 -8.52 9.92
N GLY A 88 -1.85 -7.84 10.82
CA GLY A 88 -2.22 -6.44 10.73
C GLY A 88 -1.00 -5.54 10.64
N LYS A 89 -0.07 -5.69 11.59
CA LYS A 89 1.18 -4.92 11.63
C LYS A 89 2.05 -5.14 10.38
N MET A 90 2.25 -6.39 9.96
CA MET A 90 3.10 -6.69 8.80
C MET A 90 2.53 -6.11 7.51
N ASN A 91 1.23 -6.31 7.26
CA ASN A 91 0.60 -5.82 6.03
C ASN A 91 0.47 -4.29 6.04
N ALA A 92 0.11 -3.68 7.17
CA ALA A 92 0.04 -2.24 7.30
C ALA A 92 1.41 -1.60 7.05
N PHE A 93 2.48 -2.14 7.63
CA PHE A 93 3.85 -1.66 7.41
C PHE A 93 4.20 -1.66 5.92
N MET A 94 3.97 -2.78 5.24
CA MET A 94 4.29 -2.93 3.83
C MET A 94 3.42 -2.04 2.93
N VAL A 95 2.11 -1.98 3.19
CA VAL A 95 1.19 -1.15 2.40
C VAL A 95 1.53 0.33 2.56
N CYS A 96 1.75 0.80 3.79
CA CYS A 96 2.11 2.20 4.05
C CYS A 96 3.49 2.54 3.47
N GLY A 97 4.52 1.73 3.72
CA GLY A 97 5.87 1.99 3.23
C GLY A 97 6.02 1.90 1.71
N LEU A 98 5.40 0.90 1.07
CA LEU A 98 5.45 0.79 -0.40
C LEU A 98 4.64 1.91 -1.07
N SER A 99 3.51 2.30 -0.49
CA SER A 99 2.72 3.42 -1.04
C SER A 99 3.49 4.73 -0.93
N ALA A 100 4.15 4.97 0.21
CA ALA A 100 5.04 6.11 0.42
C ALA A 100 6.16 6.18 -0.63
N ALA A 101 6.92 5.09 -0.76
CA ALA A 101 8.07 5.02 -1.66
C ALA A 101 7.64 5.19 -3.13
N MET A 102 6.53 4.58 -3.54
CA MET A 102 5.98 4.75 -4.88
C MET A 102 5.53 6.19 -5.12
N ASN A 103 4.85 6.81 -4.15
CA ASN A 103 4.43 8.21 -4.27
C ASN A 103 5.61 9.17 -4.36
N GLU A 104 6.64 9.00 -3.54
CA GLU A 104 7.87 9.80 -3.60
C GLU A 104 8.56 9.65 -4.96
N ALA A 105 8.70 8.43 -5.47
CA ALA A 105 9.25 8.19 -6.80
C ALA A 105 8.39 8.81 -7.91
N GLY A 106 7.06 8.73 -7.78
CA GLY A 106 6.11 9.32 -8.72
C GLY A 106 6.16 10.86 -8.72
N GLU A 107 6.26 11.48 -7.55
CA GLU A 107 6.45 12.92 -7.39
C GLU A 107 7.76 13.37 -8.04
N LEU A 108 8.86 12.64 -7.81
CA LEU A 108 10.16 12.92 -8.42
C LEU A 108 10.10 12.81 -9.94
N PHE A 109 9.47 11.75 -10.46
CA PHE A 109 9.27 11.58 -11.90
C PHE A 109 8.48 12.76 -12.49
N LYS A 110 7.33 13.10 -11.91
CA LYS A 110 6.47 14.18 -12.43
C LYS A 110 7.15 15.55 -12.36
N LYS A 111 7.91 15.82 -11.28
CA LYS A 111 8.71 17.04 -11.16
C LYS A 111 9.75 17.17 -12.27
N ASN A 112 10.42 16.08 -12.62
CA ASN A 112 11.53 16.10 -13.58
C ASN A 112 11.07 15.97 -15.05
N HIS A 113 9.92 15.35 -15.31
CA HIS A 113 9.48 15.01 -16.65
C HIS A 113 8.15 15.65 -17.09
N CYS A 114 7.32 16.11 -16.15
CA CYS A 114 5.95 16.55 -16.43
C CYS A 114 5.66 18.00 -16.03
N GLY A 115 6.61 18.70 -15.40
CA GLY A 115 6.46 20.10 -15.01
C GLY A 115 5.48 20.36 -13.87
N GLY A 116 5.12 19.35 -13.06
CA GLY A 116 4.09 19.51 -12.03
C GLY A 116 4.03 18.40 -10.97
N LYS A 117 3.03 18.50 -10.08
CA LYS A 117 2.71 17.52 -9.02
C LYS A 117 1.55 16.61 -9.45
N GLY A 118 1.48 15.41 -8.88
CA GLY A 118 0.35 14.50 -9.08
C GLY A 118 -0.63 14.51 -7.91
N GLU A 119 -1.89 14.17 -8.16
CA GLU A 119 -2.91 14.00 -7.13
C GLU A 119 -2.92 12.57 -6.59
N ARG A 120 -3.15 12.40 -5.27
CA ARG A 120 -3.14 11.10 -4.57
C ARG A 120 -4.52 10.43 -4.58
N THR A 121 -4.98 10.04 -5.75
CA THR A 121 -6.35 9.51 -5.96
C THR A 121 -6.39 8.06 -6.43
N LEU A 122 -5.24 7.43 -6.72
CA LEU A 122 -5.18 6.08 -7.25
C LEU A 122 -5.46 5.04 -6.17
N LYS A 123 -6.60 4.36 -6.28
CA LYS A 123 -7.00 3.27 -5.40
C LYS A 123 -6.56 1.92 -5.94
N LEU A 124 -5.51 1.34 -5.36
CA LEU A 124 -5.01 0.04 -5.81
C LEU A 124 -6.02 -1.10 -5.62
N PHE A 125 -6.96 -0.97 -4.69
CA PHE A 125 -7.98 -1.98 -4.42
C PHE A 125 -8.97 -2.15 -5.58
N ASP A 126 -9.46 -1.04 -6.14
CA ASP A 126 -10.57 -1.00 -7.10
C ASP A 126 -10.17 -1.36 -8.54
N THR A 127 -8.87 -1.53 -8.79
CA THR A 127 -8.32 -1.63 -10.16
C THR A 127 -8.47 -3.01 -10.80
N PHE A 128 -9.17 -3.94 -10.16
CA PHE A 128 -9.43 -5.29 -10.69
C PHE A 128 -10.67 -5.38 -11.60
N HIS A 129 -11.56 -4.37 -11.59
CA HIS A 129 -12.83 -4.42 -12.32
C HIS A 129 -12.73 -4.02 -13.80
N ARG A 130 -11.56 -3.60 -14.29
CA ARG A 130 -11.35 -3.47 -15.74
C ARG A 130 -10.84 -4.79 -16.32
N ARG A 131 -11.72 -5.80 -16.40
CA ARG A 131 -11.58 -6.84 -17.43
C ARG A 131 -12.38 -6.37 -18.64
N ILE A 132 -11.66 -6.10 -19.72
CA ILE A 132 -12.18 -6.08 -21.09
C ILE A 132 -12.71 -7.47 -21.42
#